data_AF-A0A7C3R3W7-F1
#
_entry.id   AF-A0A7C3R3W7-F1
#
_cell.length_a   1.000
_cell.length_b   1.000
_cell.length_c   1.000
_cell.angle_alpha   90.00
_cell.angle_beta   90.00
_cell.angle_gamma   90.00
#
_symmetry.space_group_name_H-M   'P 1'
#
loop_
_entity.id
_entity.type
_entity.pdbx_description
1 polymer ?
#
loop_
_entity_poly.entity_id
_entity_poly.type
_entity_poly.pdbx_seq_one_letter_code
_entity_poly.pdbx_strand_id
1 'polypeptide(L)'
;MLDFAKFTKYSKPGPRYTSYPTALEFSGAFGYDEYIKKLESQDSSRPLSLYFHLPFCKNACYFCGCNVVFTSKEDKMVRYIDYLKRELEILSKHLDTKRSVIQMHFGGGTPTYFSAEQLKEIITMIKS
;
A
#
# COMPACT_ATOMS: atom_id res chain seq x y z
N MET A 1 17.12 -23.85 -25.81
CA MET A 1 17.73 -22.69 -26.51
C MET A 1 16.69 -21.57 -26.52
N LEU A 2 17.06 -20.34 -26.19
CA LEU A 2 16.14 -19.20 -26.22
C LEU A 2 15.79 -18.86 -27.68
N ASP A 3 14.51 -18.64 -27.97
CA ASP A 3 14.02 -18.24 -29.29
C ASP A 3 14.13 -16.71 -29.44
N PHE A 4 15.28 -16.25 -29.93
CA PHE A 4 15.56 -14.82 -30.11
C PHE A 4 14.64 -14.14 -31.13
N ALA A 5 14.11 -14.89 -32.10
CA ALA A 5 13.17 -14.36 -33.08
C ALA A 5 11.83 -14.00 -32.40
N LYS A 6 11.31 -14.89 -31.53
CA LYS A 6 10.12 -14.59 -30.72
C LYS A 6 10.36 -13.47 -29.72
N PHE A 7 11.50 -13.46 -29.04
CA PHE A 7 11.82 -12.39 -28.09
C PHE A 7 11.78 -11.02 -28.79
N THR A 8 12.44 -10.89 -29.94
CA THR A 8 12.44 -9.65 -30.72
C THR A 8 11.04 -9.28 -31.21
N LYS A 9 10.23 -10.27 -31.64
CA LYS A 9 8.85 -10.03 -32.10
C LYS A 9 7.92 -9.49 -31.01
N TYR A 10 8.05 -10.00 -29.78
CA TYR A 10 7.12 -9.71 -28.68
C TYR A 10 7.65 -8.74 -27.61
N SER A 11 8.92 -8.33 -27.67
CA SER A 11 9.48 -7.29 -26.81
C SER A 11 8.94 -5.92 -27.22
N LYS A 12 7.68 -5.66 -26.87
CA LYS A 12 6.94 -4.42 -27.13
C LYS A 12 6.28 -3.95 -25.83
N PRO A 13 6.02 -2.64 -25.67
CA PRO A 13 5.23 -2.14 -24.55
C PRO A 13 3.87 -2.83 -24.50
N GLY A 14 3.49 -3.30 -23.31
CA GLY A 14 2.21 -3.94 -23.05
C GLY A 14 1.59 -3.43 -21.75
N PRO A 15 0.29 -3.67 -21.53
CA PRO A 15 -0.38 -3.28 -20.31
C PRO A 15 0.26 -3.95 -19.09
N ARG A 16 0.41 -3.19 -18.01
CA ARG A 16 0.86 -3.72 -16.72
C ARG A 16 -0.31 -4.44 -16.05
N TYR A 17 -0.32 -5.77 -16.11
CA TYR A 17 -1.29 -6.61 -15.42
C TYR A 17 -0.93 -6.77 -13.93
N THR A 18 -1.01 -5.68 -13.17
CA THR A 18 -0.82 -5.70 -11.71
C THR A 18 -2.08 -6.17 -10.97
N SER A 19 -3.24 -6.01 -11.61
CA SER A 19 -4.56 -6.48 -11.14
C SER A 19 -5.47 -6.69 -12.34
N TYR A 20 -6.59 -7.39 -12.12
CA TYR A 20 -7.67 -7.49 -13.08
C TYR A 20 -9.03 -7.23 -12.39
N PRO A 21 -9.83 -6.26 -12.86
CA PRO A 21 -9.51 -5.26 -13.88
C PRO A 21 -8.31 -4.37 -13.51
N THR A 22 -7.74 -3.68 -14.51
CA THR A 22 -6.57 -2.81 -14.28
C THR A 22 -6.99 -1.50 -13.61
N ALA A 23 -6.05 -0.74 -13.07
CA ALA A 23 -6.32 0.56 -12.45
C ALA A 23 -6.91 1.61 -13.43
N LEU A 24 -6.81 1.39 -14.74
CA LEU A 24 -7.46 2.24 -15.75
C LEU A 24 -8.99 2.22 -15.65
N GLU A 25 -9.55 1.17 -15.04
CA GLU A 25 -10.99 1.02 -14.82
C GLU A 25 -11.46 1.69 -13.51
N PHE A 26 -10.55 2.26 -12.71
CA PHE A 26 -10.95 2.99 -11.52
C PHE A 26 -11.68 4.28 -11.91
N SER A 27 -12.82 4.54 -11.28
CA SER A 27 -13.64 5.71 -11.54
C SER A 27 -14.21 6.27 -10.25
N GLY A 28 -14.66 7.53 -10.29
CA GLY A 28 -15.33 8.18 -9.15
C GLY A 28 -16.74 7.66 -8.87
N ALA A 29 -17.25 6.69 -9.64
CA ALA A 29 -18.53 6.05 -9.38
C ALA A 29 -18.51 5.22 -8.08
N PHE A 30 -17.34 4.66 -7.73
CA PHE A 30 -17.14 3.98 -6.46
C PHE A 30 -16.88 5.01 -5.36
N GLY A 31 -17.94 5.36 -4.63
CA GLY A 31 -17.94 6.40 -3.61
C GLY A 31 -17.74 5.89 -2.17
N TYR A 32 -17.81 6.82 -1.22
CA TYR A 32 -17.63 6.55 0.21
C TYR A 32 -18.66 5.56 0.77
N ASP A 33 -19.94 5.74 0.50
CA ASP A 33 -20.99 4.85 1.05
C ASP A 33 -20.85 3.41 0.55
N GLU A 34 -20.49 3.23 -0.73
CA GLU A 34 -20.24 1.92 -1.30
C GLU A 34 -18.99 1.28 -0.69
N TYR A 35 -17.94 2.07 -0.46
CA TYR A 35 -16.73 1.64 0.22
C TYR A 35 -17.01 1.13 1.63
N ILE A 36 -17.72 1.90 2.46
CA ILE A 36 -18.09 1.50 3.82
C ILE A 36 -18.93 0.23 3.81
N LYS A 37 -19.97 0.18 2.97
CA LYS A 37 -20.80 -1.03 2.82
C LYS A 37 -19.97 -2.25 2.46
N LYS A 38 -18.95 -2.09 1.60
CA LYS A 38 -18.07 -3.19 1.20
C LYS A 38 -17.18 -3.66 2.33
N LEU A 39 -16.66 -2.76 3.16
CA LEU A 39 -15.85 -3.10 4.35
C LEU A 39 -16.67 -3.89 5.36
N GLU A 40 -17.87 -3.40 5.68
CA GLU A 40 -18.76 -3.99 6.69
C GLU A 40 -19.37 -5.32 6.24
N SER A 41 -19.53 -5.54 4.93
CA SER A 41 -20.07 -6.79 4.39
C SER A 41 -19.03 -7.91 4.20
N GLN A 42 -17.79 -7.74 4.68
CA GLN A 42 -16.75 -8.76 4.51
C GLN A 42 -17.01 -9.96 5.45
N ASP A 43 -16.65 -11.16 4.99
CA ASP A 43 -16.68 -12.37 5.79
C ASP A 43 -15.66 -12.31 6.93
N SER A 44 -16.13 -12.38 8.18
CA SER A 44 -15.31 -12.41 9.40
C SER A 44 -14.35 -13.61 9.48
N SER A 45 -14.61 -14.69 8.75
CA SER A 45 -13.69 -15.84 8.71
C SER A 45 -12.49 -15.62 7.77
N ARG A 46 -12.58 -14.64 6.85
CA ARG A 46 -11.52 -14.39 5.87
C ARG A 46 -10.33 -13.68 6.53
N PRO A 47 -9.11 -14.22 6.46
CA PRO A 47 -7.95 -13.55 7.04
C PRO A 47 -7.63 -12.22 6.34
N LEU A 48 -6.86 -11.38 7.03
CA LEU A 48 -6.42 -10.07 6.57
C LEU A 48 -4.98 -10.11 6.04
N SER A 49 -4.76 -9.35 4.98
CA SER A 49 -3.44 -9.01 4.44
C SER A 49 -3.34 -7.50 4.42
N LEU A 50 -2.36 -6.95 5.15
CA LEU A 50 -2.19 -5.52 5.34
C LEU A 50 -1.02 -5.00 4.50
N TYR A 51 -1.25 -3.89 3.80
CA TYR A 51 -0.22 -3.17 3.07
C TYR A 51 -0.17 -1.73 3.55
N PHE A 52 1.02 -1.28 3.94
CA PHE A 52 1.29 0.08 4.37
C PHE A 52 2.23 0.73 3.37
N HIS A 53 1.75 1.78 2.73
CA HIS A 53 2.56 2.58 1.83
C HIS A 53 3.34 3.62 2.64
N LEU A 54 4.67 3.54 2.61
CA LEU A 54 5.60 4.46 3.26
C LEU A 54 6.33 5.24 2.16
N PRO A 55 5.87 6.43 1.75
CA PRO A 55 6.25 7.03 0.48
C PRO A 55 7.64 7.68 0.50
N PHE A 56 8.28 7.83 1.66
CA PHE A 56 9.46 8.68 1.75
C PHE A 56 10.74 8.00 1.27
N CYS A 57 11.53 8.74 0.50
CA CYS A 57 12.87 8.39 0.08
C CYS A 57 13.83 9.52 0.46
N LYS A 58 15.02 9.16 0.98
CA LYS A 58 16.06 10.12 1.32
C LYS A 58 16.62 10.84 0.09
N ASN A 59 16.75 10.12 -1.03
CA ASN A 59 17.33 10.62 -2.28
C ASN A 59 16.42 10.31 -3.47
N ALA A 60 16.52 11.13 -4.52
CA ALA A 60 15.83 10.91 -5.79
C ALA A 60 16.63 9.97 -6.70
N CYS A 61 16.07 8.80 -7.02
CA CYS A 61 16.62 7.93 -8.05
C CYS A 61 15.99 8.29 -9.41
N TYR A 62 16.81 8.66 -10.39
CA TYR A 62 16.32 9.14 -11.70
C TYR A 62 15.55 8.11 -12.53
N PHE A 63 15.69 6.82 -12.21
CA PHE A 63 14.94 5.74 -12.84
C PHE A 63 13.63 5.40 -12.10
N CYS A 64 13.32 6.05 -10.98
CA CYS A 64 12.22 5.65 -10.12
C CYS A 64 10.86 6.01 -10.73
N GLY A 65 10.00 5.00 -10.91
CA GLY A 65 8.59 5.16 -11.31
C GLY A 65 7.61 4.82 -10.19
N CYS A 66 8.06 4.77 -8.94
CA CYS A 66 7.21 4.47 -7.78
C CYS A 66 6.45 5.71 -7.31
N ASN A 67 5.32 5.52 -6.63
CA ASN A 67 4.67 6.60 -5.89
C ASN A 67 5.50 6.90 -4.63
N VAL A 68 6.24 8.01 -4.64
CA VAL A 68 7.20 8.35 -3.59
C VAL A 68 7.29 9.86 -3.37
N VAL A 69 7.80 10.25 -2.21
CA VAL A 69 8.09 11.63 -1.81
C VAL A 69 9.56 11.72 -1.43
N PHE A 70 10.32 12.54 -2.16
CA PHE A 70 11.71 12.84 -1.83
C PHE A 70 11.77 13.96 -0.80
N THR A 71 12.38 13.70 0.36
CA THR A 71 12.50 14.69 1.42
C THR A 71 13.62 14.32 2.38
N SER A 72 14.37 15.32 2.86
CA SER A 72 15.28 15.19 3.99
C SER A 72 14.64 15.62 5.33
N LYS A 73 13.41 16.12 5.26
CA LYS A 73 12.64 16.63 6.41
C LYS A 73 11.96 15.49 7.15
N GLU A 74 12.50 15.12 8.30
CA GLU A 74 12.00 14.02 9.15
C GLU A 74 10.62 14.33 9.79
N ASP A 75 10.27 15.60 10.00
CA ASP A 75 8.97 16.03 10.54
C ASP A 75 7.79 15.54 9.68
N LYS A 76 7.99 15.42 8.36
CA LYS A 76 6.99 14.86 7.45
C LYS A 76 6.70 13.40 7.73
N MET A 77 7.70 12.63 8.14
CA MET A 77 7.58 11.20 8.43
C MET A 77 6.83 10.98 9.75
N VAL A 78 7.16 11.76 10.78
CA VAL A 78 6.42 11.76 12.05
C VAL A 78 4.96 12.12 11.82
N ARG A 79 4.70 13.22 11.10
CA ARG A 79 3.34 13.63 10.76
C ARG A 79 2.59 12.58 9.94
N TYR A 80 3.27 11.84 9.08
CA TYR A 80 2.66 10.76 8.31
C TYR A 80 2.22 9.59 9.18
N ILE A 81 3.02 9.20 10.18
CA ILE A 81 2.61 8.19 11.18
C ILE A 81 1.36 8.65 11.93
N ASP A 82 1.25 9.93 12.24
CA ASP A 82 0.04 10.47 12.88
C ASP A 82 -1.20 10.41 11.98
N TYR A 83 -1.05 10.54 10.66
CA TYR A 83 -2.15 10.30 9.74
C TYR A 83 -2.48 8.82 9.60
N LEU A 84 -1.48 7.92 9.58
CA LEU A 84 -1.70 6.47 9.59
C LEU A 84 -2.47 6.03 10.83
N LYS A 85 -2.16 6.58 12.01
CA LYS A 85 -2.92 6.38 13.25
C LYS A 85 -4.40 6.67 13.06
N ARG A 86 -4.71 7.85 12.53
CA ARG A 86 -6.09 8.32 12.33
C ARG A 86 -6.82 7.47 11.29
N GLU A 87 -6.13 7.08 10.22
CA GLU A 87 -6.69 6.20 9.21
C GLU A 87 -7.04 4.82 9.81
N LEU A 88 -6.14 4.23 10.58
CA LEU A 88 -6.40 2.97 11.28
C LEU A 88 -7.57 3.09 12.27
N GLU A 89 -7.67 4.19 13.01
CA GLU A 89 -8.79 4.47 13.91
C GLU A 89 -10.13 4.60 13.17
N ILE A 90 -10.14 5.21 11.98
CA ILE A 90 -11.35 5.31 11.15
C ILE A 90 -11.73 3.92 10.62
N LEU A 91 -10.76 3.17 10.08
CA LEU A 91 -11.00 1.86 9.49
C LEU A 91 -11.42 0.81 10.53
N SER A 92 -10.90 0.88 11.76
CA SER A 92 -11.26 -0.07 12.83
C SER A 92 -12.73 0.01 13.23
N LYS A 93 -13.42 1.12 12.94
CA LYS A 93 -14.86 1.26 13.17
C LYS A 93 -15.72 0.46 12.17
N HIS A 94 -15.15 0.10 11.03
CA HIS A 94 -15.86 -0.57 9.93
C HIS A 94 -15.30 -1.97 9.62
N LEU A 95 -14.19 -2.36 10.25
CA LEU A 95 -13.54 -3.65 10.07
C LEU A 95 -13.70 -4.52 11.32
N ASP A 96 -13.92 -5.82 11.12
CA ASP A 96 -13.81 -6.80 12.20
C ASP A 96 -12.32 -6.98 12.59
N THR A 97 -11.92 -6.32 13.68
CA THR A 97 -10.56 -6.35 14.21
C THR A 97 -10.18 -7.68 14.89
N LYS A 98 -11.12 -8.62 15.02
CA LYS A 98 -10.83 -9.98 15.53
C LYS A 98 -10.27 -10.90 14.45
N ARG A 99 -10.30 -10.48 13.18
CA ARG A 99 -9.79 -11.25 12.04
C ARG A 99 -8.29 -11.45 12.14
N SER A 100 -7.84 -12.67 11.85
CA SER A 100 -6.40 -12.99 11.85
C SER A 100 -5.68 -12.25 10.71
N VAL A 101 -4.62 -11.50 11.06
CA VAL A 101 -3.70 -10.91 10.10
C VAL A 101 -2.62 -11.95 9.77
N ILE A 102 -2.65 -12.48 8.55
CA ILE A 102 -1.70 -13.52 8.10
C ILE A 102 -0.52 -12.94 7.33
N GLN A 103 -0.63 -11.69 6.89
CA GLN A 103 0.38 -11.03 6.07
C GLN A 103 0.39 -9.52 6.34
N MET A 104 1.59 -8.95 6.41
CA MET A 104 1.79 -7.51 6.55
C MET A 104 3.03 -7.08 5.77
N HIS A 105 2.92 -6.02 4.97
CA HIS A 105 4.01 -5.49 4.16
C HIS A 105 4.13 -3.98 4.26
N PHE A 106 5.35 -3.49 4.47
CA PHE A 106 5.72 -2.10 4.21
C PHE A 106 6.27 -1.99 2.79
N GLY A 107 5.75 -1.06 2.00
CA GLY A 107 6.26 -0.76 0.66
C GLY A 107 6.20 0.73 0.34
N GLY A 108 6.42 1.10 -0.92
CA GLY A 108 6.32 2.48 -1.40
C GLY A 108 7.68 3.06 -1.76
N GLY A 109 8.14 4.05 -0.99
CA GLY A 109 9.47 4.60 -1.10
C GLY A 109 10.51 3.68 -0.49
N THR A 110 11.16 4.16 0.57
CA THR A 110 12.13 3.37 1.33
C THR A 110 11.56 3.15 2.74
N PRO A 111 10.85 2.03 3.01
CA PRO A 111 10.34 1.73 4.34
C PRO A 111 11.38 1.88 5.46
N THR A 112 12.61 1.44 5.19
CA THR A 112 13.75 1.53 6.10
C THR A 112 14.35 2.93 6.23
N TYR A 113 13.77 3.95 5.57
CA TYR A 113 14.08 5.33 5.88
C TYR A 113 13.46 5.73 7.23
N PHE A 114 12.32 5.14 7.59
CA PHE A 114 11.78 5.25 8.94
C PHE A 114 12.68 4.53 9.94
N SER A 115 12.80 5.08 11.15
CA SER A 115 13.55 4.43 12.22
C SER A 115 12.85 3.16 12.69
N ALA A 116 13.59 2.30 13.40
CA ALA A 116 13.01 1.09 13.98
C ALA A 116 11.89 1.41 14.99
N GLU A 117 12.03 2.49 15.75
CA GLU A 117 11.04 2.99 16.71
C GLU A 117 9.76 3.44 16.00
N GLN A 118 9.91 4.18 14.90
CA GLN A 118 8.79 4.62 14.06
C GLN A 118 8.04 3.45 13.44
N LEU A 119 8.76 2.45 12.91
CA LEU A 119 8.13 1.26 12.36
C LEU A 119 7.46 0.41 13.45
N LYS A 120 8.09 0.32 14.63
CA LYS A 120 7.51 -0.36 15.81
C LYS A 120 6.21 0.30 16.23
N GLU A 121 6.14 1.63 16.22
CA GLU A 121 4.92 2.37 16.51
C GLU A 121 3.77 1.96 15.58
N ILE A 122 4.04 1.82 14.27
CA ILE A 122 3.04 1.35 13.30
C ILE A 122 2.56 -0.07 13.63
N ILE A 123 3.50 -0.97 13.93
CA ILE A 123 3.18 -2.36 14.24
C ILE A 123 2.37 -2.49 15.53
N THR A 124 2.69 -1.69 16.55
CA THR A 124 2.00 -1.73 17.84
C THR A 124 0.53 -1.35 17.69
N MET A 125 0.19 -0.40 16.84
CA MET A 125 -1.21 -0.01 16.57
C MET A 125 -2.06 -1.12 15.96
N ILE A 126 -1.44 -2.03 15.21
CA ILE A 126 -2.15 -3.13 14.56
C ILE A 126 -2.43 -4.25 15.56
N LYS A 127 -1.57 -4.39 16.57
CA LYS A 127 -1.67 -5.45 17.59
C LYS A 127 -2.57 -5.08 18.76
N SER A 128 -2.92 -3.81 18.92
CA SER A 128 -3.78 -3.28 19.99
C SER A 128 -5.25 -3.43 19.64
#